data_AF-A0A077ZT73-F1
#
_entry.id   AF-A0A077ZT73-F1
#
_cell.length_a   1.000
_cell.length_b   1.000
_cell.length_c   1.000
_cell.angle_alpha   90.00
_cell.angle_beta   90.00
_cell.angle_gamma   90.00
#
_symmetry.space_group_name_H-M   'P 1'
#
loop_
_entity.id
_entity.type
_entity.pdbx_description
1 polymer ?
#
loop_
_entity_poly.entity_id
_entity_poly.type
_entity_poly.pdbx_seq_one_letter_code
_entity_poly.pdbx_strand_id
1 'polypeptide(L)'
;MAMMDKYGQIVGADFTSKVRVIIEASGFIEKQNLYPPILEGTSIFDVVGGIAVISGIIAVGAPGTSYKLVFSSDGIDLSKDSNKIVFKQGGNLEFNIEINLRECEVGEQFTVVGKCQLCQGSYSLTQMTEPGSCEVCPKEKAKCLGGAKIGPLPGYWRRNNKSNSFTQCLYELACLGMIPPKNNILGECLKGYQGILCADCEVGFSRDNDYQCSLCPNPFLNVLRLIAVLAAVIILIVLMIRSTLKGAMEINNVTNGLSRQYNILVQQTKQLLYLLKYLALTAFLIQETLIKYKMIQKLSAGHQFTKFTAIFQPYQVLLFGDQGFLFLHLQFQQKEGKNYIRLMYYKVMVFYSEAIEKNIISGKQ
;
A
#
# COMPACT_ATOMS: atom_id res chain seq x y z
N MET A 1 -9.16 8.26 -51.62
CA MET A 1 -9.03 7.23 -52.67
C MET A 1 -9.26 7.90 -54.02
N ALA A 2 -8.55 7.50 -55.08
CA ALA A 2 -8.74 8.06 -56.42
C ALA A 2 -8.92 6.94 -57.43
N MET A 3 -9.80 7.14 -58.41
CA MET A 3 -9.92 6.23 -59.55
C MET A 3 -8.86 6.59 -60.58
N MET A 4 -8.09 5.60 -60.98
CA MET A 4 -7.02 5.75 -61.96
C MET A 4 -7.36 5.02 -63.25
N ASP A 5 -6.98 5.60 -64.38
CA ASP A 5 -7.02 4.92 -65.66
C ASP A 5 -5.85 3.94 -65.82
N LYS A 6 -5.79 3.26 -66.98
CA LYS A 6 -4.72 2.30 -67.30
C LYS A 6 -3.31 2.93 -67.36
N TYR A 7 -3.21 4.26 -67.39
CA TYR A 7 -1.96 5.02 -67.41
C TYR A 7 -1.60 5.59 -66.03
N GLY A 8 -2.41 5.31 -64.99
CA GLY A 8 -2.19 5.83 -63.63
C GLY A 8 -2.67 7.27 -63.42
N GLN A 9 -3.47 7.82 -64.34
CA GLN A 9 -4.00 9.19 -64.24
C GLN A 9 -5.37 9.18 -63.57
N ILE A 10 -5.67 10.22 -62.76
CA ILE A 10 -6.97 10.34 -62.10
C ILE A 10 -8.07 10.57 -63.14
N VAL A 11 -9.15 9.80 -63.05
CA VAL A 11 -10.33 9.94 -63.93
C VAL A 11 -11.17 11.14 -63.47
N GLY A 12 -10.69 12.35 -63.78
CA GLY A 12 -11.30 13.62 -63.35
C GLY A 12 -12.70 13.91 -63.91
N ALA A 13 -13.18 13.09 -64.84
CA ALA A 13 -14.51 13.21 -65.45
C ALA A 13 -15.63 12.58 -64.59
N ASP A 14 -15.30 11.83 -63.53
CA ASP A 14 -16.31 11.16 -62.71
C ASP A 14 -16.78 12.02 -61.53
N PHE A 15 -18.08 12.28 -61.48
CA PHE A 15 -18.77 13.04 -60.44
C PHE A 15 -20.01 12.32 -59.89
N THR A 16 -20.26 11.09 -60.34
CA THR A 16 -21.52 10.38 -60.06
C THR A 16 -21.32 9.08 -59.31
N SER A 17 -20.15 8.47 -59.46
CA SER A 17 -19.85 7.19 -58.83
C SER A 17 -19.72 7.32 -57.31
N LYS A 18 -19.87 6.19 -56.63
CA LYS A 18 -19.82 6.05 -55.19
C LYS A 18 -18.81 4.98 -54.80
N VAL A 19 -18.05 5.27 -53.76
CA VAL A 19 -17.18 4.28 -53.10
C VAL A 19 -17.91 3.73 -51.88
N ARG A 20 -18.06 2.40 -51.83
CA ARG A 20 -18.60 1.66 -50.70
C ARG A 20 -17.46 1.05 -49.89
N VAL A 21 -17.59 1.09 -48.58
CA VAL A 21 -16.68 0.44 -47.63
C VAL A 21 -17.43 -0.66 -46.90
N ILE A 22 -16.85 -1.85 -46.88
CA ILE A 22 -17.37 -3.03 -46.18
C ILE A 22 -16.27 -3.54 -45.25
N ILE A 23 -16.65 -4.14 -44.14
CA ILE A 23 -15.73 -4.81 -43.23
C ILE A 23 -15.96 -6.32 -43.29
N GLU A 24 -14.89 -7.07 -43.44
CA GLU A 24 -14.90 -8.53 -43.53
C GLU A 24 -13.94 -9.12 -42.49
N ALA A 25 -14.29 -10.29 -41.96
CA ALA A 25 -13.38 -11.06 -41.10
C ALA A 25 -12.25 -11.67 -41.93
N SER A 26 -11.00 -11.42 -41.56
CA SER A 26 -9.84 -12.08 -42.16
C SER A 26 -9.64 -13.45 -41.53
N GLY A 27 -10.48 -14.42 -41.91
CA GLY A 27 -10.44 -15.81 -41.41
C GLY A 27 -11.67 -16.20 -40.58
N PHE A 28 -11.74 -17.47 -40.18
CA PHE A 28 -12.80 -18.01 -39.31
C PHE A 28 -12.26 -18.15 -37.88
N ILE A 29 -12.43 -17.12 -37.06
CA ILE A 29 -12.16 -17.20 -35.63
C ILE A 29 -13.51 -17.26 -34.90
N GLU A 30 -13.72 -18.23 -34.00
CA GLU A 30 -15.00 -18.41 -33.27
C GLU A 30 -15.51 -17.11 -32.62
N LYS A 31 -14.60 -16.27 -32.11
CA LYS A 31 -14.93 -14.95 -31.53
C LYS A 31 -15.59 -13.98 -32.51
N GLN A 32 -15.29 -14.06 -33.80
CA GLN A 32 -15.87 -13.19 -34.83
C GLN A 32 -17.33 -13.57 -35.16
N ASN A 33 -17.73 -14.82 -34.89
CA ASN A 33 -19.13 -15.23 -35.01
C ASN A 33 -19.97 -14.71 -33.83
N LEU A 34 -19.36 -14.56 -32.65
CA LEU A 34 -20.03 -13.99 -31.48
C LEU A 34 -20.18 -12.47 -31.59
N TYR A 35 -19.16 -11.78 -32.12
CA TYR A 35 -19.15 -10.33 -32.29
C TYR A 35 -18.84 -9.98 -33.75
N PRO A 36 -19.86 -9.96 -34.62
CA PRO A 36 -19.67 -9.71 -36.04
C PRO A 36 -19.17 -8.27 -36.25
N PRO A 37 -18.24 -8.07 -37.21
CA PRO A 37 -17.72 -6.74 -37.48
C PRO A 37 -18.81 -5.84 -38.08
N ILE A 38 -18.87 -4.61 -37.60
CA ILE A 38 -19.78 -3.57 -38.07
C ILE A 38 -19.00 -2.28 -38.34
N LEU A 39 -19.46 -1.52 -39.33
CA LEU A 39 -19.00 -0.15 -39.56
C LEU A 39 -20.04 0.80 -38.98
N GLU A 40 -19.63 1.59 -37.99
CA GLU A 40 -20.40 2.74 -37.52
C GLU A 40 -20.05 3.97 -38.40
N GLY A 41 -21.05 4.78 -38.72
CA GLY A 41 -20.89 5.99 -39.55
C GLY A 41 -21.34 5.80 -41.00
N THR A 42 -20.76 6.58 -41.91
CA THR A 42 -21.04 6.51 -43.35
C THR A 42 -20.21 5.42 -44.02
N SER A 43 -20.85 4.50 -44.74
CA SER A 43 -20.18 3.44 -45.52
C SER A 43 -20.18 3.69 -47.03
N ILE A 44 -20.80 4.79 -47.49
CA ILE A 44 -20.91 5.17 -48.90
C ILE A 44 -20.43 6.62 -49.05
N PHE A 45 -19.53 6.85 -49.98
CA PHE A 45 -18.89 8.15 -50.22
C PHE A 45 -19.00 8.53 -51.69
N ASP A 46 -19.38 9.77 -51.97
CA ASP A 46 -19.46 10.28 -53.34
C ASP A 46 -18.06 10.53 -53.91
N VAL A 47 -17.91 10.23 -55.20
CA VAL A 47 -16.73 10.59 -55.98
C VAL A 47 -16.96 11.95 -56.62
N VAL A 48 -16.00 12.87 -56.44
CA VAL A 48 -16.00 14.19 -57.06
C VAL A 48 -14.69 14.38 -57.81
N GLY A 49 -14.76 14.54 -59.13
CA GLY A 49 -13.59 14.67 -59.99
C GLY A 49 -12.65 13.47 -59.91
N GLY A 50 -13.20 12.25 -59.86
CA GLY A 50 -12.44 11.01 -59.76
C GLY A 50 -11.84 10.71 -58.38
N ILE A 51 -12.11 11.54 -57.36
CA ILE A 51 -11.57 11.40 -56.01
C ILE A 51 -12.71 11.20 -55.00
N ALA A 52 -12.56 10.20 -54.11
CA ALA A 52 -13.42 10.00 -52.95
C ALA A 52 -12.66 10.29 -51.65
N VAL A 53 -13.22 11.16 -50.82
CA VAL A 53 -12.72 11.47 -49.47
C VAL A 53 -13.47 10.62 -48.46
N ILE A 54 -12.77 9.65 -47.90
CA ILE A 54 -13.33 8.71 -46.93
C ILE A 54 -12.99 9.19 -45.54
N SER A 55 -14.01 9.47 -44.73
CA SER A 55 -13.84 9.97 -43.36
C SER A 55 -15.02 9.56 -42.48
N GLY A 56 -14.81 9.54 -41.15
CA GLY A 56 -15.89 9.27 -40.19
C GLY A 56 -16.32 7.80 -40.09
N ILE A 57 -15.53 6.86 -40.61
CA ILE A 57 -15.78 5.42 -40.44
C ILE A 57 -15.17 4.96 -39.10
N ILE A 58 -15.94 4.21 -38.32
CA ILE A 58 -15.44 3.53 -37.12
C ILE A 58 -15.70 2.03 -37.29
N ALA A 59 -14.63 1.24 -37.32
CA ALA A 59 -14.73 -0.21 -37.33
C ALA A 59 -14.90 -0.75 -35.90
N VAL A 60 -15.94 -1.56 -35.69
CA VAL A 60 -16.22 -2.24 -34.42
C VAL A 60 -16.31 -3.73 -34.70
N GLY A 61 -15.76 -4.55 -33.81
CA GLY A 61 -15.75 -6.00 -33.94
C GLY A 61 -15.08 -6.62 -32.72
N ALA A 62 -14.95 -7.94 -32.70
CA ALA A 62 -14.27 -8.67 -31.63
C ALA A 62 -12.87 -8.07 -31.31
N PRO A 63 -12.61 -7.66 -30.06
CA PRO A 63 -11.30 -7.16 -29.65
C PRO A 63 -10.19 -8.18 -29.92
N GLY A 64 -9.00 -7.68 -30.25
CA GLY A 64 -7.82 -8.52 -30.52
C GLY A 64 -7.84 -9.26 -31.86
N THR A 65 -8.80 -8.97 -32.76
CA THR A 65 -8.93 -9.67 -34.04
C THR A 65 -8.63 -8.78 -35.24
N SER A 66 -8.18 -9.44 -36.32
CA SER A 66 -7.89 -8.82 -37.60
C SER A 66 -9.13 -8.80 -38.49
N TYR A 67 -9.30 -7.71 -39.21
CA TYR A 67 -10.37 -7.50 -40.18
C TYR A 67 -9.83 -6.86 -41.45
N LYS A 68 -10.57 -7.02 -42.53
CA LYS A 68 -10.27 -6.45 -43.84
C LYS A 68 -11.33 -5.42 -44.18
N LEU A 69 -10.91 -4.19 -44.41
CA LEU A 69 -11.75 -3.15 -44.99
C LEU A 69 -11.65 -3.25 -46.51
N VAL A 70 -12.79 -3.51 -47.14
CA VAL A 70 -12.93 -3.66 -48.59
C VAL A 70 -13.56 -2.39 -49.14
N PHE A 71 -12.85 -1.73 -50.05
CA PHE A 71 -13.28 -0.53 -50.74
C PHE A 71 -13.61 -0.88 -52.18
N SER A 72 -14.87 -0.72 -52.56
CA SER A 72 -15.38 -0.97 -53.91
C SER A 72 -16.02 0.30 -54.50
N SER A 73 -15.90 0.49 -55.81
CA SER A 73 -16.49 1.63 -56.53
C SER A 73 -17.39 1.12 -57.64
N ASP A 74 -18.56 1.73 -57.81
CA ASP A 74 -19.45 1.47 -58.95
C ASP A 74 -19.02 2.19 -60.24
N GLY A 75 -18.02 3.09 -60.17
CA GLY A 75 -17.47 3.79 -61.33
C GLY A 75 -16.61 2.92 -62.26
N ILE A 76 -16.25 1.71 -61.83
CA ILE A 76 -15.49 0.75 -62.63
C ILE A 76 -16.46 -0.06 -63.50
N ASP A 77 -16.65 0.39 -64.73
CA ASP A 77 -17.50 -0.27 -65.71
C ASP A 77 -16.89 -1.58 -66.22
N LEU A 78 -17.39 -2.72 -65.73
CA LEU A 78 -16.96 -4.07 -66.14
C LEU A 78 -17.41 -4.46 -67.55
N SER A 79 -18.28 -3.68 -68.21
CA SER A 79 -18.64 -3.94 -69.60
C SER A 79 -17.48 -3.64 -70.56
N LYS A 80 -16.56 -2.74 -70.17
CA LYS A 80 -15.38 -2.37 -70.95
C LYS A 80 -14.33 -3.48 -70.94
N ASP A 81 -13.88 -3.86 -72.13
CA ASP A 81 -12.91 -4.97 -72.30
C ASP A 81 -11.57 -4.68 -71.61
N SER A 82 -11.15 -3.42 -71.52
CA SER A 82 -9.96 -3.02 -70.76
C SER A 82 -10.04 -3.42 -69.29
N ASN A 83 -11.21 -3.27 -68.67
CA ASN A 83 -11.43 -3.60 -67.26
C ASN A 83 -11.56 -5.13 -67.06
N LYS A 84 -12.18 -5.82 -68.02
CA LYS A 84 -12.26 -7.30 -68.03
C LYS A 84 -10.88 -7.96 -68.13
N ILE A 85 -9.96 -7.39 -68.92
CA ILE A 85 -8.60 -7.92 -69.06
C ILE A 85 -7.84 -7.79 -67.74
N VAL A 86 -7.89 -6.63 -67.07
CA VAL A 86 -7.26 -6.41 -65.77
C VAL A 86 -7.82 -7.38 -64.71
N PHE A 87 -9.14 -7.55 -64.67
CA PHE A 87 -9.79 -8.49 -63.76
C PHE A 87 -9.37 -9.95 -64.02
N LYS A 88 -9.33 -10.38 -65.28
CA LYS A 88 -8.92 -11.75 -65.68
C LYS A 88 -7.43 -12.02 -65.45
N GLN A 89 -6.59 -10.99 -65.41
CA GLN A 89 -5.16 -11.09 -65.12
C GLN A 89 -4.84 -11.11 -63.61
N GLY A 90 -5.87 -11.20 -62.75
CA GLY A 90 -5.70 -11.21 -61.29
C GLY A 90 -5.57 -9.82 -60.67
N GLY A 91 -5.86 -8.75 -61.43
CA GLY A 91 -5.98 -7.40 -60.91
C GLY A 91 -7.19 -7.29 -59.99
N ASN A 92 -6.96 -6.89 -58.73
CA ASN A 92 -8.03 -6.64 -57.79
C ASN A 92 -8.64 -5.27 -58.05
N LEU A 93 -9.93 -5.23 -58.37
CA LEU A 93 -10.70 -3.99 -58.56
C LEU A 93 -11.11 -3.37 -57.21
N GLU A 94 -10.98 -4.14 -56.14
CA GLU A 94 -11.21 -3.69 -54.78
C GLU A 94 -9.88 -3.31 -54.14
N PHE A 95 -9.88 -2.16 -53.48
CA PHE A 95 -8.79 -1.77 -52.62
C PHE A 95 -9.05 -2.32 -51.22
N ASN A 96 -8.02 -2.88 -50.59
CA ASN A 96 -8.17 -3.61 -49.34
C ASN A 96 -7.18 -3.10 -48.30
N ILE A 97 -7.66 -2.79 -47.11
CA ILE A 97 -6.82 -2.44 -45.96
C ILE A 97 -7.04 -3.49 -44.87
N GLU A 98 -5.95 -4.08 -44.38
CA GLU A 98 -6.00 -4.92 -43.19
C GLU A 98 -5.89 -4.05 -41.94
N ILE A 99 -6.81 -4.24 -40.99
CA ILE A 99 -6.84 -3.56 -39.71
C ILE A 99 -6.79 -4.60 -38.58
N ASN A 100 -6.10 -4.25 -37.50
CA ASN A 100 -6.02 -5.08 -36.30
C ASN A 100 -6.68 -4.35 -35.14
N LEU A 101 -7.78 -4.89 -34.61
CA LEU A 101 -8.41 -4.33 -33.42
C LEU A 101 -7.60 -4.76 -32.20
N ARG A 102 -7.36 -3.82 -31.28
CA ARG A 102 -6.72 -4.12 -30.00
C ARG A 102 -7.69 -4.83 -29.06
N GLU A 103 -7.15 -5.50 -28.05
CA GLU A 103 -7.91 -5.97 -26.90
C GLU A 103 -8.41 -4.77 -26.06
N CYS A 104 -9.47 -4.97 -25.28
CA CYS A 104 -9.92 -3.96 -24.32
C CYS A 104 -8.86 -3.75 -23.23
N GLU A 105 -8.74 -2.51 -22.75
CA GLU A 105 -7.79 -2.14 -21.70
C GLU A 105 -8.47 -2.05 -20.32
N VAL A 106 -7.68 -2.08 -19.25
CA VAL A 106 -8.20 -1.90 -17.88
C VAL A 106 -8.81 -0.49 -17.78
N GLY A 107 -10.06 -0.43 -17.33
CA GLY A 107 -10.85 0.81 -17.32
C GLY A 107 -11.81 0.93 -18.50
N GLU A 108 -11.84 -0.05 -19.39
CA GLU A 108 -12.85 -0.14 -20.44
C GLU A 108 -13.87 -1.23 -20.12
N GLN A 109 -15.09 -1.05 -20.62
CA GLN A 109 -16.10 -2.09 -20.70
C GLN A 109 -16.09 -2.74 -22.08
N PHE A 110 -16.23 -4.07 -22.09
CA PHE A 110 -16.51 -4.83 -23.30
C PHE A 110 -18.03 -4.82 -23.50
N THR A 111 -18.51 -4.20 -24.57
CA THR A 111 -19.94 -4.15 -24.89
C THR A 111 -20.41 -5.39 -25.65
N VAL A 112 -21.70 -5.72 -25.58
CA VAL A 112 -22.30 -6.85 -26.32
C VAL A 112 -22.10 -6.78 -27.84
N VAL A 113 -21.78 -5.60 -28.39
CA VAL A 113 -21.50 -5.40 -29.82
C VAL A 113 -20.02 -5.56 -30.19
N GLY A 114 -19.16 -6.01 -29.25
CA GLY A 114 -17.72 -6.17 -29.48
C GLY A 114 -16.88 -4.91 -29.26
N LYS A 115 -17.49 -3.79 -28.86
CA LYS A 115 -16.76 -2.52 -28.68
C LYS A 115 -16.11 -2.44 -27.29
N CYS A 116 -14.88 -1.95 -27.24
CA CYS A 116 -14.25 -1.49 -26.01
C CYS A 116 -14.59 -0.01 -25.78
N GLN A 117 -15.21 0.31 -24.65
CA GLN A 117 -15.60 1.68 -24.31
C GLN A 117 -15.05 2.09 -22.95
N LEU A 118 -14.41 3.25 -22.87
CA LEU A 118 -13.90 3.79 -21.61
C LEU A 118 -15.04 4.03 -20.60
N CYS A 119 -14.84 3.58 -19.36
CA CYS A 119 -15.77 3.84 -18.27
C CYS A 119 -15.84 5.35 -17.96
N GLN A 120 -17.05 5.94 -18.02
CA GLN A 120 -17.30 7.35 -17.71
C GLN A 120 -18.17 7.47 -16.47
N GLY A 121 -17.69 8.19 -15.43
CA GLY A 121 -18.38 8.28 -14.13
C GLY A 121 -18.43 6.96 -13.32
N SER A 122 -17.97 5.88 -13.92
CA SER A 122 -17.80 4.52 -13.40
C SER A 122 -16.33 4.10 -13.51
N TYR A 123 -16.02 2.86 -13.14
CA TYR A 123 -14.65 2.34 -13.26
C TYR A 123 -14.60 0.86 -13.63
N SER A 124 -13.44 0.41 -14.11
CA SER A 124 -13.12 -1.01 -14.23
C SER A 124 -11.66 -1.24 -13.81
N LEU A 125 -11.42 -2.25 -12.96
CA LEU A 125 -10.08 -2.59 -12.44
C LEU A 125 -9.52 -3.88 -13.05
N THR A 126 -10.32 -4.56 -13.87
CA THR A 126 -9.96 -5.80 -14.57
C THR A 126 -10.03 -5.56 -16.07
N GLN A 127 -9.24 -6.32 -16.82
CA GLN A 127 -9.35 -6.35 -18.26
C GLN A 127 -10.53 -7.25 -18.63
N MET A 128 -11.50 -6.74 -19.35
CA MET A 128 -12.66 -7.52 -19.79
C MET A 128 -12.34 -8.25 -21.10
N THR A 129 -12.42 -9.58 -21.07
CA THR A 129 -12.27 -10.45 -22.26
C THR A 129 -13.61 -10.90 -22.83
N GLU A 130 -14.69 -10.66 -22.10
CA GLU A 130 -16.07 -11.00 -22.42
C GLU A 130 -16.98 -9.80 -22.07
N PRO A 131 -18.20 -9.73 -22.64
CA PRO A 131 -19.13 -8.64 -22.40
C PRO A 131 -19.38 -8.41 -20.91
N GLY A 132 -19.16 -7.17 -20.47
CA GLY A 132 -19.26 -6.74 -19.09
C GLY A 132 -19.56 -5.26 -19.00
N SER A 133 -19.91 -4.80 -17.79
CA SER A 133 -20.22 -3.39 -17.54
C SER A 133 -19.31 -2.82 -16.46
N CYS A 134 -19.05 -1.51 -16.55
CA CYS A 134 -18.26 -0.81 -15.54
C CYS A 134 -18.94 -0.84 -14.17
N GLU A 135 -18.14 -0.92 -13.11
CA GLU A 135 -18.62 -0.82 -11.73
C GLU A 135 -19.03 0.62 -11.38
N VAL A 136 -20.10 0.74 -10.60
CA VAL A 136 -20.60 2.04 -10.10
C VAL A 136 -19.64 2.62 -9.07
N CYS A 137 -19.32 3.91 -9.20
CA CYS A 137 -18.40 4.59 -8.29
C CYS A 137 -18.95 4.72 -6.86
N PRO A 138 -18.25 4.23 -5.81
CA PRO A 138 -18.67 4.38 -4.42
C PRO A 138 -18.38 5.79 -3.89
N LYS A 139 -19.27 6.74 -4.19
CA LYS A 139 -19.10 8.18 -3.92
C LYS A 139 -18.90 8.57 -2.46
N GLU A 140 -19.24 7.70 -1.50
CA GLU A 140 -19.05 7.97 -0.07
C GLU A 140 -17.60 7.81 0.38
N LYS A 141 -16.81 7.01 -0.34
CA LYS A 141 -15.44 6.62 0.07
C LYS A 141 -14.40 6.88 -1.02
N ALA A 142 -14.83 7.06 -2.26
CA ALA A 142 -13.95 7.19 -3.41
C ALA A 142 -14.46 8.21 -4.43
N LYS A 143 -13.53 8.71 -5.23
CA LYS A 143 -13.77 9.56 -6.40
C LYS A 143 -13.26 8.85 -7.65
N CYS A 144 -14.10 8.81 -8.68
CA CYS A 144 -13.76 8.20 -9.97
C CYS A 144 -13.58 9.29 -11.02
N LEU A 145 -12.46 9.26 -11.73
CA LEU A 145 -12.16 10.13 -12.87
C LEU A 145 -12.42 9.43 -14.21
N GLY A 146 -13.04 8.24 -14.18
CA GLY A 146 -13.25 7.37 -15.33
C GLY A 146 -12.12 6.38 -15.55
N GLY A 147 -12.33 5.42 -16.46
CA GLY A 147 -11.36 4.37 -16.74
C GLY A 147 -11.05 3.50 -15.52
N ALA A 148 -9.76 3.31 -15.24
CA ALA A 148 -9.26 2.66 -14.03
C ALA A 148 -8.86 3.66 -12.92
N LYS A 149 -9.11 4.97 -13.14
CA LYS A 149 -8.67 6.06 -12.25
C LYS A 149 -9.70 6.29 -11.15
N ILE A 150 -9.68 5.40 -10.17
CA ILE A 150 -10.45 5.50 -8.93
C ILE A 150 -9.49 5.71 -7.75
N GLY A 151 -9.80 6.64 -6.87
CA GLY A 151 -9.00 6.90 -5.67
C GLY A 151 -9.84 7.25 -4.46
N PRO A 152 -9.27 7.14 -3.25
CA PRO A 152 -9.98 7.41 -2.00
C PRO A 152 -10.38 8.89 -1.89
N LEU A 153 -11.46 9.15 -1.17
CA LEU A 153 -11.77 10.48 -0.63
C LEU A 153 -10.88 10.80 0.59
N PRO A 154 -10.80 12.08 1.01
CA PRO A 154 -10.15 12.43 2.27
C PRO A 154 -10.69 11.59 3.44
N GLY A 155 -9.82 11.18 4.36
CA GLY A 155 -10.14 10.24 5.45
C GLY A 155 -10.04 8.76 5.08
N TYR A 156 -9.90 8.43 3.79
CA TYR A 156 -9.77 7.05 3.31
C TYR A 156 -8.44 6.78 2.62
N TRP A 157 -8.10 5.50 2.55
CA TRP A 157 -6.88 5.01 1.90
C TRP A 157 -7.16 3.74 1.11
N ARG A 158 -6.41 3.55 0.03
CA ARG A 158 -6.58 2.42 -0.90
C ARG A 158 -5.32 1.56 -0.94
N ARG A 159 -5.51 0.24 -0.77
CA ARG A 159 -4.40 -0.73 -0.65
C ARG A 159 -3.51 -0.81 -1.87
N ASN A 160 -4.12 -0.93 -3.04
CA ASN A 160 -3.41 -1.04 -4.31
C ASN A 160 -4.34 -0.60 -5.45
N ASN A 161 -3.77 -0.49 -6.65
CA ASN A 161 -4.47 -0.05 -7.86
C ASN A 161 -5.48 -1.07 -8.43
N LYS A 162 -5.51 -2.30 -7.91
CA LYS A 162 -6.46 -3.37 -8.33
C LYS A 162 -7.63 -3.55 -7.35
N SER A 163 -7.51 -3.06 -6.12
CA SER A 163 -8.54 -3.19 -5.09
C SER A 163 -9.62 -2.12 -5.26
N ASN A 164 -10.89 -2.49 -5.15
CA ASN A 164 -12.03 -1.57 -5.05
C ASN A 164 -12.41 -1.28 -3.58
N SER A 165 -11.62 -1.78 -2.63
CA SER A 165 -11.83 -1.59 -1.19
C SER A 165 -11.09 -0.36 -0.68
N PHE A 166 -11.83 0.51 0.00
CA PHE A 166 -11.33 1.73 0.63
C PHE A 166 -11.48 1.61 2.14
N THR A 167 -10.36 1.69 2.86
CA THR A 167 -10.32 1.60 4.32
C THR A 167 -10.21 3.01 4.89
N GLN A 168 -11.02 3.31 5.90
CA GLN A 168 -10.89 4.55 6.68
C GLN A 168 -9.56 4.56 7.42
N CYS A 169 -8.94 5.73 7.51
CA CYS A 169 -7.66 5.90 8.19
C CYS A 169 -7.83 5.99 9.70
N LEU A 170 -6.81 5.56 10.43
CA LEU A 170 -6.82 5.56 11.91
C LEU A 170 -6.87 6.98 12.47
N TYR A 171 -6.20 7.91 11.78
CA TYR A 171 -6.37 9.34 11.95
C TYR A 171 -6.84 9.92 10.62
N GLU A 172 -8.12 10.31 10.53
CA GLU A 172 -8.74 10.70 9.25
C GLU A 172 -8.01 11.85 8.56
N LEU A 173 -7.57 12.85 9.34
CA LEU A 173 -6.85 14.02 8.81
C LEU A 173 -5.47 13.68 8.25
N ALA A 174 -4.90 12.51 8.57
CA ALA A 174 -3.66 12.05 7.94
C ALA A 174 -3.86 11.66 6.47
N CYS A 175 -5.06 11.23 6.08
CA CYS A 175 -5.35 10.78 4.73
C CYS A 175 -6.01 11.89 3.93
N LEU A 176 -5.25 12.50 3.03
CA LEU A 176 -5.75 13.54 2.13
C LEU A 176 -6.60 12.97 0.99
N GLY A 177 -6.48 11.67 0.72
CA GLY A 177 -7.16 11.01 -0.40
C GLY A 177 -6.52 11.34 -1.75
N MET A 178 -7.27 11.19 -2.83
CA MET A 178 -6.83 11.50 -4.20
C MET A 178 -7.08 12.97 -4.53
N ILE A 179 -6.07 13.82 -4.35
CA ILE A 179 -6.15 15.28 -4.56
C ILE A 179 -5.21 15.78 -5.67
N PRO A 180 -5.58 16.86 -6.39
CA PRO A 180 -4.68 17.54 -7.33
C PRO A 180 -3.47 18.20 -6.63
N PRO A 181 -2.33 18.39 -7.32
CA PRO A 181 -2.08 18.08 -8.73
C PRO A 181 -1.68 16.62 -9.01
N LYS A 182 -1.28 15.87 -7.99
CA LYS A 182 -0.72 14.53 -8.15
C LYS A 182 -1.76 13.47 -8.49
N ASN A 183 -2.98 13.58 -7.95
CA ASN A 183 -4.08 12.63 -8.16
C ASN A 183 -3.67 11.16 -7.95
N ASN A 184 -2.94 10.88 -6.86
CA ASN A 184 -2.54 9.52 -6.53
C ASN A 184 -3.75 8.62 -6.23
N ILE A 185 -3.95 7.59 -7.04
CA ILE A 185 -5.06 6.63 -6.92
C ILE A 185 -5.02 5.81 -5.61
N LEU A 186 -3.88 5.74 -4.92
CA LEU A 186 -3.76 5.09 -3.62
C LEU A 186 -4.16 6.01 -2.45
N GLY A 187 -4.20 7.33 -2.70
CA GLY A 187 -4.35 8.36 -1.69
C GLY A 187 -3.01 8.97 -1.27
N GLU A 188 -3.05 10.22 -0.84
CA GLU A 188 -1.89 10.94 -0.29
C GLU A 188 -1.99 11.09 1.23
N CYS A 189 -0.82 11.14 1.86
CA CYS A 189 -0.71 11.41 3.29
C CYS A 189 -0.42 12.88 3.54
N LEU A 190 -0.93 13.39 4.67
CA LEU A 190 -0.57 14.69 5.20
C LEU A 190 0.93 14.71 5.56
N LYS A 191 1.58 15.85 5.42
CA LYS A 191 2.99 16.02 5.78
C LYS A 191 3.24 15.57 7.22
N GLY A 192 4.30 14.78 7.43
CA GLY A 192 4.61 14.16 8.71
C GLY A 192 4.05 12.74 8.87
N TYR A 193 3.19 12.29 7.95
CA TYR A 193 2.57 10.96 7.94
C TYR A 193 2.97 10.18 6.68
N GLN A 194 3.15 8.87 6.82
CA GLN A 194 3.53 7.95 5.75
C GLN A 194 3.01 6.53 6.01
N GLY A 195 3.23 5.63 5.05
CA GLY A 195 2.93 4.21 5.20
C GLY A 195 1.46 3.85 4.94
N ILE A 196 1.07 2.66 5.40
CA ILE A 196 -0.27 2.12 5.23
C ILE A 196 -1.25 2.91 6.11
N LEU A 197 -2.38 3.33 5.55
CA LEU A 197 -3.37 4.20 6.21
C LEU A 197 -2.79 5.52 6.74
N CYS A 198 -1.61 5.94 6.23
CA CYS A 198 -0.87 7.10 6.74
C CYS A 198 -0.64 7.03 8.26
N ALA A 199 -0.43 5.84 8.81
CA ALA A 199 -0.37 5.61 10.26
C ALA A 199 1.04 5.74 10.85
N ASP A 200 2.08 5.84 10.02
CA ASP A 200 3.46 5.95 10.46
C ASP A 200 3.94 7.39 10.33
N CYS A 201 4.84 7.82 11.21
CA CYS A 201 5.41 9.16 11.12
C CYS A 201 6.59 9.20 10.15
N GLU A 202 6.67 10.27 9.36
CA GLU A 202 7.82 10.57 8.52
C GLU A 202 9.07 10.89 9.36
N VAL A 203 10.25 10.79 8.74
CA VAL A 203 11.50 11.16 9.41
C VAL A 203 11.44 12.64 9.84
N GLY A 204 11.78 12.89 11.11
CA GLY A 204 11.65 14.22 11.73
C GLY A 204 10.33 14.44 12.47
N PHE A 205 9.43 13.46 12.45
CA PHE A 205 8.19 13.44 13.24
C PHE A 205 8.16 12.23 14.18
N SER A 206 7.44 12.37 15.31
CA SER A 206 7.21 11.32 16.29
C SER A 206 5.75 11.28 16.72
N ARG A 207 5.29 10.12 17.20
CA ARG A 207 3.91 9.99 17.71
C ARG A 207 3.75 10.80 19.01
N ASP A 208 2.78 11.71 19.02
CA ASP A 208 2.42 12.54 20.17
C ASP A 208 1.22 11.95 20.94
N ASN A 209 0.22 11.48 20.18
CA ASN A 209 -1.01 10.84 20.66
C ASN A 209 -1.32 9.59 19.80
N ASP A 210 -2.53 9.03 19.95
CA ASP A 210 -3.05 7.94 19.11
C ASP A 210 -3.01 8.32 17.63
N TYR A 211 -2.04 7.73 16.92
CA TYR A 211 -1.79 7.89 15.48
C TYR A 211 -1.46 9.31 15.01
N GLN A 212 -1.36 10.31 15.90
CA GLN A 212 -0.97 11.67 15.55
C GLN A 212 0.55 11.85 15.56
N CYS A 213 1.08 12.41 14.49
CA CYS A 213 2.50 12.73 14.33
C CYS A 213 2.75 14.21 14.59
N SER A 214 3.69 14.52 15.49
CA SER A 214 4.18 15.86 15.79
C SER A 214 5.66 15.99 15.40
N LEU A 215 6.12 17.22 15.17
CA LEU A 215 7.51 17.48 14.81
C LEU A 215 8.43 17.14 15.98
N CYS A 216 9.50 16.40 15.72
CA CYS A 216 10.50 16.11 16.73
C CYS A 216 11.11 17.41 17.28
N PRO A 217 11.22 17.57 18.61
CA PRO A 217 11.92 18.71 19.21
C PRO A 217 13.37 18.80 18.73
N ASN A 218 13.91 20.02 18.74
CA ASN A 218 15.31 20.25 18.36
C ASN A 218 16.24 19.37 19.24
N PRO A 219 17.15 18.58 18.66
CA PRO A 219 18.03 17.67 19.40
C PRO A 219 18.82 18.38 20.50
N PHE A 220 19.21 19.63 20.29
CA PHE A 220 19.93 20.43 21.29
C PHE A 220 19.10 20.64 22.58
N LEU A 221 17.82 20.98 22.43
CA LEU A 221 16.92 21.15 23.57
C LEU A 221 16.68 19.83 24.30
N ASN A 222 16.61 18.73 23.56
CA ASN A 222 16.44 17.40 24.17
C ASN A 222 17.68 16.97 24.96
N VAL A 223 18.88 17.21 24.42
CA VAL A 223 20.14 16.97 25.14
C VAL A 223 20.22 17.84 26.41
N LEU A 224 19.88 19.12 26.32
CA LEU A 224 19.83 20.01 27.47
C LEU A 224 18.84 19.52 28.54
N ARG A 225 17.64 19.08 28.12
CA ARG A 225 16.62 18.52 29.00
C ARG A 225 17.13 17.24 29.70
N LEU A 226 17.83 16.36 28.99
CA LEU A 226 18.44 15.16 29.58
C LEU A 226 19.54 15.49 30.60
N ILE A 227 20.41 16.46 30.29
CA ILE A 227 21.46 16.92 31.22
C ILE A 227 20.82 17.52 32.48
N ALA A 228 19.77 18.33 32.33
CA ALA A 228 19.06 18.92 33.46
C ALA A 228 18.41 17.86 34.37
N VAL A 229 17.75 16.86 33.78
CA VAL A 229 17.17 15.74 34.54
C VAL A 229 18.26 14.94 35.25
N LEU A 230 19.39 14.65 34.59
CA LEU A 230 20.51 13.94 35.19
C LEU A 230 21.11 14.72 36.37
N ALA A 231 21.32 16.02 36.21
CA ALA A 231 21.81 16.89 37.28
C ALA A 231 20.84 16.93 38.47
N ALA A 232 19.53 17.05 38.22
CA ALA A 232 18.52 17.02 39.27
C ALA A 232 18.53 15.71 40.06
N VAL A 233 18.70 14.57 39.38
CA VAL A 233 18.83 13.25 40.03
C VAL A 233 20.09 13.18 40.89
N ILE A 234 21.23 13.68 40.40
CA ILE A 234 22.49 13.72 41.18
C ILE A 234 22.33 14.58 42.43
N ILE A 235 21.72 15.77 42.31
CA ILE A 235 21.46 16.67 43.43
C ILE A 235 20.58 15.98 44.47
N LEU A 236 19.49 15.33 44.02
CA LEU A 236 18.59 14.58 44.90
C LEU A 236 19.36 13.48 45.66
N ILE A 237 20.21 12.71 44.98
CA ILE A 237 21.06 11.68 45.61
C ILE A 237 21.98 12.30 46.67
N VAL A 238 22.65 13.41 46.37
CA VAL A 238 23.54 14.10 47.32
C VAL A 238 22.77 14.60 48.54
N LEU A 239 21.58 15.19 48.34
CA LEU A 239 20.71 15.65 49.43
C LEU A 239 20.24 14.47 50.30
N MET A 240 19.85 13.35 49.69
CA MET A 240 19.48 12.13 50.41
C MET A 240 20.66 11.59 51.25
N ILE A 241 21.87 11.53 50.69
CA ILE A 241 23.09 11.11 51.42
C ILE A 241 23.37 12.07 52.58
N ARG A 242 23.28 13.39 52.36
CA ARG A 242 23.52 14.39 53.41
C ARG A 242 22.50 14.30 54.55
N SER A 243 21.21 14.14 54.23
CA SER A 243 20.17 13.97 55.26
C SER A 243 20.40 12.69 56.08
N THR A 244 20.80 11.61 55.40
CA THR A 244 21.19 10.33 56.00
C THR A 244 22.37 10.49 56.96
N LEU A 245 23.45 11.15 56.54
CA LEU A 245 24.64 11.35 57.38
C LEU A 245 24.37 12.30 58.56
N LYS A 246 23.62 13.39 58.38
CA LYS A 246 23.26 14.31 59.48
C LYS A 246 22.37 13.65 60.52
N GLY A 247 21.38 12.85 60.10
CA GLY A 247 20.54 12.08 61.03
C GLY A 247 21.35 11.09 61.88
N ALA A 248 22.47 10.58 61.38
CA ALA A 248 23.38 9.73 62.16
C ALA A 248 24.28 10.53 63.14
N MET A 249 24.45 11.84 62.94
CA MET A 249 25.34 12.69 63.77
C MET A 249 24.61 13.41 64.92
N GLU A 250 23.32 13.73 64.80
CA GLU A 250 22.54 14.42 65.85
C GLU A 250 22.16 13.53 67.06
N ILE A 251 22.41 12.22 66.99
CA ILE A 251 22.15 11.30 68.10
C ILE A 251 23.36 11.28 69.04
N ASN A 252 23.55 12.40 69.75
CA ASN A 252 24.39 12.49 70.94
C ASN A 252 23.49 12.64 72.16
N ASN A 253 22.78 11.56 72.53
CA ASN A 253 22.58 11.14 73.92
C ASN A 253 21.80 9.81 74.01
N VAL A 254 22.51 8.81 74.52
CA VAL A 254 22.07 7.55 75.18
C VAL A 254 20.88 6.80 74.55
N THR A 255 21.17 5.96 73.55
CA THR A 255 20.45 4.68 73.36
C THR A 255 21.40 3.60 72.82
N ASN A 256 21.45 2.49 73.57
CA ASN A 256 22.15 1.22 73.38
C ASN A 256 22.86 0.98 72.03
N GLY A 257 24.15 0.60 72.11
CA GLY A 257 25.02 0.34 70.95
C GLY A 257 24.47 -0.67 69.93
N LEU A 258 23.53 -1.53 70.33
CA LEU A 258 22.84 -2.48 69.45
C LEU A 258 21.85 -1.81 68.48
N SER A 259 21.05 -0.82 68.92
CA SER A 259 20.16 -0.07 68.02
C SER A 259 20.94 0.81 67.02
N ARG A 260 22.15 1.25 67.41
CA ARG A 260 23.05 2.04 66.57
C ARG A 260 23.66 1.21 65.45
N GLN A 261 24.17 0.01 65.74
CA GLN A 261 24.62 -0.93 64.70
C GLN A 261 23.47 -1.34 63.78
N TYR A 262 22.29 -1.64 64.33
CA TYR A 262 21.12 -2.02 63.53
C TYR A 262 20.67 -0.91 62.56
N ASN A 263 20.53 0.34 63.01
CA ASN A 263 20.09 1.44 62.15
C ASN A 263 21.11 1.80 61.06
N ILE A 264 22.41 1.77 61.37
CA ILE A 264 23.47 1.96 60.37
C ILE A 264 23.43 0.83 59.33
N LEU A 265 23.26 -0.42 59.76
CA LEU A 265 23.16 -1.57 58.86
C LEU A 265 21.88 -1.52 58.00
N VAL A 266 20.74 -1.12 58.58
CA VAL A 266 19.48 -0.92 57.86
C VAL A 266 19.57 0.23 56.85
N GLN A 267 20.31 1.29 57.16
CA GLN A 267 20.49 2.42 56.25
C GLN A 267 21.48 2.11 55.13
N GLN A 268 22.57 1.42 55.43
CA GLN A 268 23.52 0.92 54.42
C GLN A 268 22.85 -0.12 53.51
N THR A 269 22.03 -1.02 54.04
CA THR A 269 21.28 -1.99 53.23
C THR A 269 20.22 -1.32 52.36
N LYS A 270 19.51 -0.28 52.85
CA LYS A 270 18.59 0.52 52.02
C LYS A 270 19.31 1.25 50.88
N GLN A 271 20.48 1.85 51.15
CA GLN A 271 21.29 2.50 50.11
C GLN A 271 21.83 1.49 49.09
N LEU A 272 22.31 0.33 49.56
CA LEU A 272 22.78 -0.75 48.69
C LEU A 272 21.63 -1.29 47.82
N LEU A 273 20.43 -1.45 48.39
CA LEU A 273 19.24 -1.86 47.64
C LEU A 273 18.87 -0.84 46.56
N TYR A 274 19.01 0.46 46.84
CA TYR A 274 18.71 1.54 45.90
C TYR A 274 19.74 1.59 44.75
N LEU A 275 21.02 1.41 45.06
CA LEU A 275 22.10 1.29 44.08
C LEU A 275 21.93 0.04 43.20
N LEU A 276 21.58 -1.10 43.79
CA LEU A 276 21.29 -2.33 43.05
C LEU A 276 20.07 -2.16 42.13
N LYS A 277 19.01 -1.47 42.59
CA LYS A 277 17.84 -1.14 41.76
C LYS A 277 18.21 -0.24 40.59
N TYR A 278 19.05 0.76 40.81
CA TYR A 278 19.49 1.67 39.76
C TYR A 278 20.40 0.97 38.74
N LEU A 279 21.35 0.15 39.19
CA LEU A 279 22.20 -0.69 38.32
C LEU A 279 21.37 -1.70 37.51
N ALA A 280 20.36 -2.32 38.11
CA ALA A 280 19.45 -3.22 37.40
C ALA A 280 18.65 -2.47 36.32
N LEU A 281 18.16 -1.26 36.63
CA LEU A 281 17.41 -0.44 35.68
C LEU A 281 18.30 0.03 34.52
N THR A 282 19.52 0.49 34.79
CA THR A 282 20.45 0.92 33.73
C THR A 282 20.93 -0.25 32.88
N ALA A 283 21.22 -1.41 33.49
CA ALA A 283 21.54 -2.63 32.74
C ALA A 283 20.38 -3.06 31.83
N PHE A 284 19.13 -3.00 32.32
CA PHE A 284 17.94 -3.29 31.52
C PHE A 284 17.77 -2.34 30.33
N LEU A 285 17.94 -1.02 30.54
CA LEU A 285 17.86 -0.01 29.47
C LEU A 285 19.01 -0.15 28.44
N ILE A 286 20.23 -0.45 28.90
CA ILE A 286 21.38 -0.72 28.03
C ILE A 286 21.14 -1.99 27.20
N GLN A 287 20.55 -3.03 27.79
CA GLN A 287 20.24 -4.26 27.08
C GLN A 287 19.15 -4.06 26.03
N GLU A 288 18.10 -3.30 26.32
CA GLU A 288 17.07 -2.91 25.34
C GLU A 288 17.66 -2.15 24.15
N THR A 289 18.55 -1.19 24.41
CA THR A 289 19.18 -0.37 23.37
C THR A 289 20.16 -1.16 22.51
N LEU A 290 20.94 -2.07 23.11
CA LEU A 290 21.81 -3.00 22.37
C LEU A 290 21.01 -3.98 21.48
N ILE A 291 19.86 -4.47 21.95
CA ILE A 291 18.97 -5.33 21.17
C ILE A 291 18.41 -4.57 19.96
N LYS A 292 17.93 -3.33 20.17
CA LYS A 292 17.45 -2.46 19.08
C LYS A 292 18.57 -2.19 18.07
N TYR A 293 19.78 -1.88 18.53
CA TYR A 293 20.94 -1.64 17.67
C TYR A 293 21.34 -2.88 16.84
N LYS A 294 21.45 -4.06 17.46
CA LYS A 294 21.75 -5.32 16.75
C LYS A 294 20.65 -5.71 15.76
N MET A 295 19.38 -5.40 16.05
CA MET A 295 18.28 -5.60 15.10
C MET A 295 18.40 -4.67 13.89
N ILE A 296 18.66 -3.37 14.10
CA ILE A 296 18.83 -2.39 13.02
C ILE A 296 20.00 -2.78 12.11
N GLN A 297 21.14 -3.20 12.66
CA GLN A 297 22.30 -3.63 11.86
C GLN A 297 22.02 -4.87 11.00
N LYS A 298 21.29 -5.86 11.52
CA LYS A 298 20.96 -7.07 10.75
C LYS A 298 19.88 -6.83 9.69
N LEU A 299 18.97 -5.87 9.90
CA LEU A 299 18.00 -5.41 8.89
C LEU A 299 18.68 -4.69 7.72
N SER A 300 19.73 -3.90 7.98
CA SER A 300 20.52 -3.24 6.92
C SER A 300 21.40 -4.20 6.10
N ALA A 301 21.64 -5.42 6.58
CA ALA A 301 22.54 -6.41 5.95
C ALA A 301 21.80 -7.49 5.12
N GLY A 302 20.49 -7.35 4.89
CA GLY A 302 19.74 -8.17 3.92
C GLY A 302 19.59 -9.67 4.25
N HIS A 303 19.82 -10.09 5.50
CA HIS A 303 19.72 -11.51 5.88
C HIS A 303 18.27 -11.95 6.15
N GLN A 304 17.86 -13.12 5.62
CA GLN A 304 16.62 -13.82 6.01
C GLN A 304 16.79 -14.44 7.40
N PHE A 305 15.80 -14.21 8.29
CA PHE A 305 15.80 -14.69 9.67
C PHE A 305 14.95 -15.95 9.82
N THR A 306 15.51 -17.07 10.32
CA THR A 306 14.77 -18.34 10.48
C THR A 306 14.25 -18.63 11.90
N LYS A 307 14.77 -18.00 12.96
CA LYS A 307 14.13 -17.89 14.30
C LYS A 307 15.08 -17.12 15.22
N PHE A 308 14.54 -16.22 16.04
CA PHE A 308 15.29 -15.60 17.13
C PHE A 308 14.49 -15.81 18.42
N THR A 309 14.93 -16.75 19.24
CA THR A 309 14.34 -17.01 20.56
C THR A 309 15.29 -16.44 21.60
N ALA A 310 14.93 -15.31 22.22
CA ALA A 310 15.67 -14.77 23.36
C ALA A 310 15.01 -15.30 24.64
N ILE A 311 15.67 -16.27 25.30
CA ILE A 311 15.27 -16.74 26.62
C ILE A 311 16.09 -15.93 27.63
N PHE A 312 15.44 -15.12 28.46
CA PHE A 312 16.09 -14.35 29.52
C PHE A 312 16.19 -15.21 30.78
N GLN A 313 17.37 -15.25 31.40
CA GLN A 313 17.47 -15.77 32.78
C GLN A 313 16.91 -14.74 33.76
N PRO A 314 16.18 -15.17 34.81
CA PRO A 314 15.57 -14.25 35.75
C PRO A 314 16.66 -13.61 36.62
N TYR A 315 16.86 -12.31 36.47
CA TYR A 315 17.28 -11.51 37.62
C TYR A 315 16.02 -11.27 38.45
N GLN A 316 15.96 -11.81 39.66
CA GLN A 316 14.88 -11.50 40.61
C GLN A 316 14.90 -9.99 40.88
N VAL A 317 14.04 -9.25 40.18
CA VAL A 317 13.85 -7.82 40.42
C VAL A 317 12.94 -7.68 41.63
N LEU A 318 13.53 -7.37 42.80
CA LEU A 318 12.85 -6.91 44.02
C LEU A 318 12.26 -5.49 43.84
N LEU A 319 11.33 -5.34 42.90
CA LEU A 319 10.49 -4.16 42.74
C LEU A 319 9.03 -4.62 42.69
N PHE A 320 8.32 -4.33 43.77
CA PHE A 320 6.91 -4.67 44.04
C PHE A 320 6.66 -6.14 44.39
N GLY A 321 5.91 -6.33 45.47
CA GLY A 321 5.73 -7.60 46.16
C GLY A 321 4.82 -8.62 45.47
N ASP A 322 4.86 -8.77 44.15
CA ASP A 322 4.17 -9.86 43.46
C ASP A 322 5.14 -10.60 42.52
N GLN A 323 5.37 -11.88 42.82
CA GLN A 323 6.21 -12.77 42.01
C GLN A 323 5.50 -13.11 40.69
N GLY A 324 5.98 -12.55 39.58
CA GLY A 324 5.50 -12.89 38.24
C GLY A 324 6.64 -12.97 37.23
N PHE A 325 6.54 -13.88 36.27
CA PHE A 325 7.46 -14.01 35.16
C PHE A 325 6.92 -13.24 33.95
N LEU A 326 7.79 -12.44 33.30
CA LEU A 326 7.47 -11.80 32.03
C LEU A 326 8.10 -12.62 30.88
N PHE A 327 7.27 -13.28 30.07
CA PHE A 327 7.74 -13.99 28.89
C PHE A 327 7.52 -13.13 27.64
N LEU A 328 8.61 -12.86 26.91
CA LEU A 328 8.60 -12.14 25.65
C LEU A 328 8.69 -13.16 24.52
N HIS A 329 7.56 -13.49 23.90
CA HIS A 329 7.53 -14.41 22.77
C HIS A 329 7.37 -13.63 21.46
N LEU A 330 8.43 -13.61 20.67
CA LEU A 330 8.41 -13.10 19.30
C LEU A 330 8.09 -14.23 18.33
N GLN A 331 7.02 -14.07 17.54
CA GLN A 331 6.76 -14.94 16.40
C GLN A 331 6.88 -14.16 15.11
N PHE A 332 7.70 -14.70 14.21
CA PHE A 332 7.83 -14.23 12.83
C PHE A 332 6.86 -15.03 11.96
N GLN A 333 5.97 -14.34 11.26
CA GLN A 333 5.13 -14.97 10.25
C GLN A 333 5.39 -14.30 8.89
N GLN A 334 5.69 -15.14 7.91
CA GLN A 334 5.81 -14.74 6.51
C GLN A 334 4.51 -15.11 5.81
N LYS A 335 3.75 -14.09 5.41
CA LYS A 335 2.50 -14.28 4.67
C LYS A 335 2.54 -13.37 3.45
N GLU A 336 2.43 -13.97 2.26
CA GLU A 336 2.40 -13.25 0.97
C GLU A 336 3.58 -12.32 0.71
N GLY A 337 4.82 -12.78 0.94
CA GLY A 337 6.03 -12.02 0.59
C GLY A 337 6.29 -10.79 1.47
N LYS A 338 5.52 -10.57 2.54
CA LYS A 338 5.76 -9.54 3.56
C LYS A 338 6.04 -10.19 4.91
N ASN A 339 7.03 -9.66 5.61
CA ASN A 339 7.43 -10.10 6.94
C ASN A 339 6.65 -9.30 7.99
N TYR A 340 5.89 -9.99 8.84
CA TYR A 340 5.20 -9.37 9.96
C TYR A 340 5.85 -9.81 11.28
N ILE A 341 6.03 -8.86 12.21
CA ILE A 341 6.51 -9.13 13.56
C ILE A 341 5.33 -8.96 14.51
N ARG A 342 4.91 -10.05 15.17
CA ARG A 342 3.89 -9.99 16.23
C ARG A 342 4.59 -10.04 17.58
N LEU A 343 4.51 -8.95 18.33
CA LEU A 343 4.94 -8.87 19.73
C LEU A 343 3.79 -9.32 20.62
N MET A 344 3.99 -10.39 21.38
CA MET A 344 3.03 -10.87 22.37
C MET A 344 3.69 -10.84 23.75
N TYR A 345 3.03 -10.18 24.70
CA TYR A 345 3.46 -10.09 26.09
C TYR A 345 2.59 -11.03 26.93
N TYR A 346 3.23 -11.92 27.69
CA TYR A 346 2.53 -12.77 28.66
C TYR A 346 3.03 -12.45 30.07
N LYS A 347 2.11 -12.04 30.94
CA LYS A 347 2.35 -11.91 32.39
C LYS A 347 1.83 -13.19 33.06
N VAL A 348 2.72 -14.05 33.52
CA VAL A 348 2.35 -15.26 34.28
C VAL A 348 2.46 -14.92 35.76
N MET A 349 1.34 -14.89 36.47
CA MET A 349 1.29 -14.73 37.93
C MET A 349 1.35 -16.12 38.58
N VAL A 350 2.31 -16.32 39.49
CA VAL A 350 2.43 -17.56 40.28
C VAL A 350 1.88 -17.26 41.67
N PHE A 351 0.75 -17.88 42.04
CA PHE A 351 0.21 -17.79 43.39
C PHE A 351 0.82 -18.88 44.26
N TYR A 352 1.57 -18.50 45.30
CA TYR A 352 1.91 -19.41 46.40
C TYR A 352 0.75 -19.43 47.38
N SER A 353 0.18 -20.60 47.64
CA SER A 353 -0.79 -20.84 48.71
C SER A 353 -0.05 -21.08 50.02
N GLU A 354 -0.16 -20.18 50.99
CA GLU A 354 0.19 -20.46 52.39
C GLU A 354 -0.84 -21.44 52.98
N ALA A 355 -0.54 -22.73 52.93
CA ALA A 355 -1.21 -23.71 53.75
C ALA A 355 -0.20 -24.77 54.22
N ILE A 356 -0.19 -24.98 55.54
CA ILE A 356 0.52 -26.02 56.30
C ILE A 356 1.91 -25.60 56.82
N GLU A 357 1.89 -24.70 57.82
CA GLU A 357 2.78 -24.84 58.97
C GLU A 357 2.07 -24.35 60.25
N LYS A 358 0.98 -25.05 60.60
CA LYS A 358 0.48 -25.10 61.98
C LYS A 358 0.65 -26.53 62.47
N ASN A 359 1.74 -26.77 63.20
CA ASN A 359 1.73 -27.56 64.44
C ASN A 359 3.10 -27.49 65.11
N ILE A 360 3.24 -26.46 65.95
CA ILE A 360 4.15 -26.48 67.09
C ILE A 360 3.62 -27.54 68.08
N ILE A 361 4.45 -28.55 68.34
CA ILE A 361 4.76 -29.12 69.65
C ILE A 361 3.59 -29.10 70.66
N SER A 362 2.92 -30.24 70.80
CA SER A 362 2.29 -30.68 72.05
C SER A 362 2.81 -32.09 72.34
N GLY A 363 3.44 -32.26 73.50
CA GLY A 363 4.18 -33.47 73.88
C GLY A 363 3.33 -34.71 74.15
N LYS A 364 3.99 -35.87 74.01
CA LYS A 364 3.98 -37.01 74.95
C LYS A 364 4.86 -38.14 74.37
N GLN A 365 6.06 -38.28 74.93
CA GLN A 365 6.44 -39.49 75.66
C GLN A 365 7.19 -39.05 76.91
#